data_AF-A0A7I9Y227-F1
#
_entry.id   AF-A0A7I9Y227-F1
#
_cell.length_a   1.000
_cell.length_b   1.000
_cell.length_c   1.000
_cell.angle_alpha   90.00
_cell.angle_beta   90.00
_cell.angle_gamma   90.00
#
_symmetry.space_group_name_H-M   'P 1'
#
loop_
_entity.id
_entity.type
_entity.pdbx_description
1 polymer ?
#
loop_
_entity_poly.entity_id
_entity_poly.type
_entity_poly.pdbx_seq_one_letter_code
_entity_poly.pdbx_strand_id
1 'polypeptide(L)' 'MVVVGADVHKRTHTFVAVDEAGRKLAEKVVKATTAGHAEAVMWAEKASGQRWCGRSRIAGICRPG' A
#
# COMPACT_ATOMS: atom_id res chain seq x y z
N MET A 1 -13.47 5.72 1.76
CA MET A 1 -12.28 6.40 1.19
C MET A 1 -11.02 5.82 1.82
N VAL A 2 -9.93 5.72 1.06
CA VAL A 2 -8.60 5.33 1.57
C VAL A 2 -7.66 6.49 1.33
N VAL A 3 -6.95 6.92 2.37
CA VAL A 3 -5.91 7.95 2.28
C VAL A 3 -4.56 7.26 2.36
N VAL A 4 -3.64 7.61 1.45
CA VAL A 4 -2.27 7.09 1.48
C VAL A 4 -1.34 8.21 1.95
N GLY A 5 -0.77 8.04 3.14
CA GLY A 5 0.34 8.87 3.62
C GLY A 5 1.65 8.39 3.02
N ALA A 6 2.53 9.32 2.65
CA ALA A 6 3.86 9.03 2.13
C ALA A 6 4.91 9.77 2.95
N ASP A 7 5.83 9.00 3.54
CA ASP A 7 7.05 9.49 4.17
C ASP A 7 8.22 9.22 3.21
N VAL A 8 8.71 10.29 2.59
CA VAL A 8 9.72 10.24 1.52
C VAL A 8 11.10 10.57 2.09
N HIS A 9 11.86 9.52 2.43
CA HIS A 9 13.25 9.64 2.87
C HIS A 9 14.26 9.38 1.74
N LYS A 10 15.49 9.92 1.86
CA LYS A 10 16.54 9.89 0.81
C LYS A 10 16.85 8.51 0.23
N ARG A 11 16.63 7.44 0.99
CA ARG A 11 16.95 6.06 0.60
C ARG A 11 15.71 5.18 0.44
N THR A 12 14.64 5.51 1.15
CA THR A 12 13.45 4.68 1.28
C THR A 12 12.22 5.55 1.41
N HIS A 13 11.14 5.15 0.77
CA HIS A 13 9.84 5.80 0.90
C HIS A 13 8.90 4.83 1.61
N THR A 14 8.26 5.30 2.67
CA THR A 14 7.29 4.55 3.46
C THR A 14 5.90 5.06 3.14
N PHE A 15 5.01 4.17 2.75
CA PHE A 15 3.63 4.47 2.41
C PHE A 15 2.70 3.77 3.40
N VAL A 16 1.69 4.48 3.88
CA VAL A 16 0.71 3.96 4.82
C VAL A 16 -0.68 4.26 4.30
N ALA A 17 -1.49 3.22 4.11
CA ALA A 17 -2.89 3.35 3.74
C ALA A 17 -3.74 3.40 5.01
N VAL A 18 -4.60 4.41 5.13
CA VAL A 18 -5.50 4.60 6.27
C VAL A 18 -6.95 4.76 5.82
N ASP A 19 -7.89 4.31 6.66
CA ASP A 19 -9.32 4.58 6.49
C ASP A 19 -9.70 6.01 6.92
N GLU A 20 -10.95 6.39 6.72
CA GLU A 20 -11.48 7.70 7.12
C GLU A 20 -11.44 7.96 8.63
N ALA A 21 -11.40 6.89 9.43
CA ALA A 21 -11.27 6.97 10.89
C ALA A 21 -9.79 7.05 11.33
N GLY A 22 -8.84 7.14 10.38
CA GLY A 22 -7.41 7.18 10.65
C GLY A 22 -6.81 5.82 11.04
N ARG A 23 -7.55 4.71 10.86
CA ARG A 23 -7.01 3.37 11.13
C ARG A 23 -6.10 2.93 10.00
N LYS A 24 -4.94 2.42 10.38
CA LYS A 24 -3.97 1.83 9.45
C LYS A 24 -4.49 0.53 8.85
N LEU A 25 -4.62 0.50 7.53
CA LEU A 25 -5.03 -0.65 6.74
C LEU A 25 -3.83 -1.45 6.23
N ALA A 26 -2.81 -0.76 5.73
CA ALA A 26 -1.61 -1.37 5.18
C ALA A 26 -0.40 -0.42 5.25
N GLU A 27 0.80 -0.98 5.17
CA GLU A 27 2.05 -0.23 5.02
C GLU A 27 2.94 -0.90 3.96
N LYS A 28 3.72 -0.07 3.26
CA LYS A 28 4.73 -0.52 2.32
C LYS A 28 5.95 0.39 2.37
N VAL A 29 7.13 -0.22 2.51
CA VAL A 29 8.41 0.47 2.34
C VAL A 29 8.99 0.07 0.99
N VAL A 30 9.44 1.05 0.22
CA VAL A 30 10.15 0.87 -1.06
C VAL A 30 11.46 1.65 -1.04
N LYS A 31 12.38 1.29 -1.92
CA LYS A 31 13.58 2.11 -2.15
C LYS A 31 13.19 3.40 -2.88
N ALA A 32 13.92 4.48 -2.62
CA ALA A 32 13.79 5.76 -3.32
C ALA A 32 14.38 5.67 -4.74
N THR A 33 13.88 4.74 -5.55
CA THR A 33 14.27 4.49 -6.94
C THR A 33 13.03 4.50 -7.82
N THR A 34 13.20 4.74 -9.11
CA THR A 34 12.08 4.72 -10.08
C THR A 34 11.29 3.41 -10.04
N ALA A 35 11.99 2.27 -9.92
CA ALA A 35 11.33 0.98 -9.74
C ALA A 35 10.52 0.92 -8.43
N GLY A 36 11.08 1.44 -7.33
CA GLY A 36 10.37 1.52 -6.05
C GLY A 36 9.13 2.41 -6.08
N HIS A 37 9.15 3.51 -6.84
CA HIS A 37 7.96 4.34 -7.06
C HIS A 37 6.86 3.57 -7.82
N ALA A 38 7.22 2.83 -8.87
CA ALA A 38 6.27 1.99 -9.60
C ALA A 38 5.65 0.93 -8.67
N GLU A 39 6.47 0.28 -7.82
CA GLU A 39 5.96 -0.64 -6.80
C GLU A 39 5.00 0.04 -5.81
N ALA A 40 5.27 1.28 -5.42
CA ALA A 40 4.42 2.04 -4.50
C ALA A 40 3.06 2.38 -5.12
N VAL A 41 3.02 2.79 -6.39
CA VAL A 41 1.76 3.06 -7.11
C VAL A 41 0.94 1.78 -7.25
N MET A 42 1.55 0.68 -7.70
CA MET A 42 0.88 -0.62 -7.81
C MET A 42 0.38 -1.13 -6.45
N TRP A 43 1.09 -0.83 -5.37
CA TRP A 43 0.64 -1.15 -4.01
C TRP A 43 -0.54 -0.27 -3.58
N ALA A 44 -0.49 1.04 -3.87
CA ALA A 44 -1.56 1.98 -3.51
C ALA A 44 -2.86 1.66 -4.25
N GLU A 45 -2.80 1.31 -5.52
CA GLU A 45 -3.95 0.82 -6.31
C GLU A 45 -4.56 -0.45 -5.70
N LYS A 46 -3.72 -1.38 -5.25
CA LYS A 46 -4.18 -2.59 -4.54
C LYS A 46 -4.80 -2.27 -3.17
N ALA A 47 -4.32 -1.22 -2.51
CA ALA A 47 -4.85 -0.78 -1.22
C ALA A 47 -6.18 -0.02 -1.34
N SER A 48 -6.42 0.65 -2.47
CA SER A 48 -7.65 1.41 -2.76
C SER A 48 -8.72 0.60 -3.50
N GLY A 49 -8.30 -0.43 -4.26
CA GLY A 49 -9.18 -1.38 -4.93
C GLY A 49 -9.91 -2.28 -3.94
N GLN A 50 -11.18 -1.99 -3.71
CA GLN A 50 -12.10 -2.76 -2.88
C GLN A 50 -12.30 -4.20 -3.42
N ARG A 51 -11.32 -5.08 -3.18
CA ARG A 51 -11.51 -6.52 -2.96
C ARG A 51 -10.47 -7.00 -1.96
N TRP A 52 -10.38 -6.27 -0.86
CA TRP A 52 -9.89 -6.81 0.39
C TRP A 52 -10.95 -7.75 0.95
N CYS A 53 -10.91 -9.02 0.52
CA CYS A 53 -11.58 -10.07 1.27
C CYS A 53 -10.71 -10.38 2.49
N GLY A 54 -11.00 -9.68 3.59
CA GLY A 54 -10.67 -10.03 4.98
C GLY A 54 -9.31 -10.66 5.29
N ARG A 55 -8.48 -9.88 5.99
CA ARG A 55 -7.68 -10.34 7.15
C ARG A 55 -6.61 -11.41 6.85
N SER A 56 -5.44 -11.02 6.32
CA SER A 56 -4.20 -11.71 6.69
C SER A 56 -2.92 -10.91 6.46
N ARG A 57 -1.99 -11.08 7.41
CA ARG A 57 -0.58 -10.74 7.32
C ARG A 57 0.07 -11.66 6.28
N ILE A 58 0.72 -11.06 5.28
CA ILE A 58 1.70 -11.69 4.37
C ILE A 58 1.09 -12.59 3.26
N ALA A 59 1.53 -12.27 2.03
CA ALA A 59 1.50 -13.01 0.75
C ALA A 59 0.51 -14.18 0.55
N GLY A 60 -0.38 -14.01 -0.45
CA GLY A 60 -1.13 -15.15 -1.02
C GLY A 60 -2.29 -14.74 -1.89
N ILE A 61 -2.00 -14.50 -3.18
CA ILE A 61 -2.86 -14.72 -4.36
C ILE A 61 -4.37 -14.66 -4.10
N CYS A 62 -5.00 -13.52 -4.41
CA CYS A 62 -6.41 -13.49 -4.75
C CYS A 62 -6.52 -13.39 -6.28
N ARG A 63 -6.85 -14.50 -6.95
CA ARG A 63 -7.19 -14.52 -8.38
C ARG A 63 -8.60 -13.95 -8.56
N PRO A 64 -8.84 -13.04 -9.53
CA PRO A 64 -10.20 -12.79 -10.00
C PRO A 64 -10.64 -14.00 -10.83
N GLY A 65 -11.84 -14.51 -10.55
CA GLY A 65 -12.59 -15.30 -11.53
C GLY A 65 -13.12 -14.38 -12.61
#